data_AF-A0A968DKQ7-F1
#
_entry.id   AF-A0A968DKQ7-F1
#
_cell.length_a   1.000
_cell.length_b   1.000
_cell.length_c   1.000
_cell.angle_alpha   90.00
_cell.angle_beta   90.00
_cell.angle_gamma   90.00
#
_symmetry.space_group_name_H-M   'P 1'
#
loop_
_entity.id
_entity.type
_entity.pdbx_description
1 polymer ?
#
loop_
_entity_poly.entity_id
_entity_poly.type
_entity_poly.pdbx_seq_one_letter_code
_entity_poly.pdbx_strand_id
1 'polypeptide(L)'
;TGSFKIRGATNKILSLKREEKKRGVIAVSSGNHGRAVAFIASKFNIPAVVCMSETVPANKVDAIGELGAEVVIEGKTYDQATE
;
A
#
# COMPACT_ATOMS: atom_id res chain seq x y z
N THR A 1 -1.99 -11.00 -5.32
CA THR A 1 -2.68 -9.77 -5.79
C THR A 1 -3.68 -10.00 -6.90
N GLY A 2 -3.56 -11.06 -7.71
CA GLY A 2 -4.54 -11.40 -8.76
C GLY A 2 -4.67 -10.38 -9.89
N SER A 3 -3.83 -9.33 -9.94
CA SER A 3 -3.92 -8.25 -10.92
C SER A 3 -2.55 -7.75 -11.35
N PHE A 4 -2.52 -7.08 -12.50
CA PHE A 4 -1.31 -6.55 -13.14
C PHE A 4 -0.60 -5.45 -12.32
N LYS A 5 -1.27 -4.85 -11.32
CA LYS A 5 -0.73 -3.76 -10.49
C LYS A 5 0.56 -4.15 -9.75
N ILE A 6 0.78 -5.45 -9.52
CA ILE A 6 2.03 -5.97 -8.96
C ILE A 6 3.25 -5.62 -9.82
N ARG A 7 3.12 -5.61 -11.15
CA ARG A 7 4.24 -5.32 -12.06
C ARG A 7 4.78 -3.90 -11.84
N GLY A 8 3.89 -2.92 -11.77
CA GLY A 8 4.26 -1.53 -11.52
C GLY A 8 4.81 -1.30 -10.12
N ALA A 9 4.18 -1.90 -9.10
CA ALA A 9 4.67 -1.83 -7.72
C ALA A 9 6.09 -2.41 -7.59
N THR A 10 6.35 -3.57 -8.19
CA THR A 10 7.68 -4.18 -8.24
C THR A 10 8.69 -3.27 -8.93
N ASN A 11 8.35 -2.73 -10.10
CA ASN A 11 9.27 -1.86 -10.83
C ASN A 11 9.67 -0.63 -9.99
N LYS A 12 8.70 0.03 -9.36
CA LYS A 12 8.97 1.21 -8.53
C LYS A 12 9.79 0.86 -7.29
N ILE A 13 9.42 -0.20 -6.56
CA ILE A 13 10.15 -0.61 -5.35
C ILE A 13 11.60 -1.00 -5.67
N LEU A 14 11.83 -1.70 -6.77
CA LEU A 14 13.17 -2.07 -7.21
C LEU A 14 14.01 -0.84 -7.61
N SER A 15 13.39 0.20 -8.17
CA SER A 15 14.10 1.43 -8.57
C SER A 15 14.46 2.36 -7.41
N LEU A 16 13.92 2.14 -6.21
CA LEU A 16 14.24 2.98 -5.04
C LEU A 16 15.70 2.80 -4.61
N LYS A 17 16.35 3.92 -4.27
CA LYS A 17 17.65 3.94 -3.60
C LYS A 17 17.53 3.34 -2.20
N ARG A 18 18.66 2.89 -1.65
CA ARG A 18 18.72 2.29 -0.31
C ARG A 18 18.16 3.21 0.78
N GLU A 19 18.41 4.52 0.69
CA GLU A 19 17.89 5.51 1.63
C GLU A 19 16.38 5.66 1.55
N GLU A 20 15.81 5.66 0.34
CA GLU A 20 14.36 5.70 0.13
C GLU A 20 13.70 4.42 0.66
N LYS A 21 14.30 3.25 0.41
CA LYS A 21 13.82 1.96 0.95
C LYS A 21 13.80 1.94 2.49
N LYS A 22 14.79 2.57 3.13
CA LYS A 22 14.83 2.69 4.60
C LYS A 22 13.71 3.58 5.15
N ARG A 23 13.33 4.65 4.41
CA ARG A 23 12.22 5.53 4.80
C ARG A 23 10.86 4.86 4.63
N GLY A 24 10.77 3.87 3.76
CA GLY A 24 9.52 3.19 3.44
C GLY A 24 8.76 3.82 2.29
N VAL A 25 7.57 3.29 2.02
CA VAL A 25 6.67 3.74 0.96
C VAL A 25 5.28 4.01 1.51
N ILE A 26 4.58 4.97 0.90
CA ILE A 26 3.17 5.26 1.18
C ILE A 26 2.37 5.19 -0.11
N ALA A 27 1.14 4.70 -0.02
CA ALA A 27 0.20 4.72 -1.13
C ALA A 27 -1.23 4.89 -0.61
N VAL A 28 -2.04 5.68 -1.32
CA VAL A 28 -3.48 5.71 -1.09
C VAL A 28 -4.10 4.66 -2.00
N SER A 29 -4.81 3.67 -1.45
CA SER A 29 -5.53 2.69 -2.26
C SER A 29 -6.45 1.80 -1.44
N SER A 30 -7.70 1.69 -1.87
CA SER A 30 -8.71 0.77 -1.30
C SER A 30 -8.75 -0.61 -1.98
N GLY A 31 -7.73 -1.00 -2.76
CA GLY A 31 -7.82 -2.20 -3.60
C GLY A 31 -6.51 -2.74 -4.16
N ASN A 32 -6.52 -3.12 -5.44
CA ASN A 32 -5.46 -3.90 -6.08
C ASN A 32 -4.07 -3.24 -6.02
N HIS A 33 -4.00 -1.90 -6.04
CA HIS A 33 -2.73 -1.20 -5.93
C HIS A 33 -2.18 -1.28 -4.50
N GLY A 34 -2.99 -1.02 -3.47
CA GLY A 34 -2.61 -1.18 -2.06
C GLY A 34 -2.11 -2.59 -1.75
N ARG A 35 -2.83 -3.62 -2.22
CA ARG A 35 -2.40 -5.03 -2.09
C ARG A 35 -1.07 -5.30 -2.78
N ALA A 36 -0.83 -4.69 -3.94
CA ALA A 36 0.41 -4.85 -4.67
C ALA A 36 1.60 -4.17 -3.98
N VAL A 37 1.41 -2.95 -3.48
CA VAL A 37 2.42 -2.22 -2.71
C VAL A 37 2.74 -2.96 -1.41
N ALA A 38 1.72 -3.33 -0.62
CA ALA A 38 1.89 -4.06 0.64
C ALA A 38 2.66 -5.36 0.45
N PHE A 39 2.23 -6.18 -0.51
CA PHE A 39 2.87 -7.48 -0.78
C PHE A 39 4.34 -7.34 -1.20
N ILE A 40 4.65 -6.42 -2.12
CA ILE A 40 6.03 -6.26 -2.60
C ILE A 40 6.90 -5.60 -1.52
N ALA A 41 6.40 -4.60 -0.81
CA ALA A 41 7.16 -3.94 0.25
C ALA A 41 7.54 -4.94 1.36
N SER A 42 6.59 -5.77 1.79
CA SER A 42 6.82 -6.87 2.73
C SER A 42 7.89 -7.85 2.23
N LYS A 43 7.84 -8.25 0.95
CA LYS A 43 8.87 -9.12 0.34
C LYS A 43 10.28 -8.54 0.37
N PHE A 44 10.44 -7.22 0.34
CA PHE A 44 11.73 -6.54 0.37
C PHE A 44 12.08 -5.97 1.76
N ASN A 45 11.31 -6.28 2.79
CA ASN A 45 11.44 -5.71 4.14
C ASN A 45 11.47 -4.18 4.15
N ILE A 46 10.60 -3.57 3.33
CA ILE A 46 10.43 -2.13 3.24
C ILE A 46 9.15 -1.76 4.01
N PRO A 47 9.20 -0.81 4.96
CA PRO A 47 8.00 -0.32 5.63
C PRO A 47 7.00 0.23 4.60
N ALA A 48 5.73 -0.14 4.73
CA ALA A 48 4.69 0.33 3.84
C ALA A 48 3.47 0.81 4.62
N VAL A 49 2.99 1.99 4.28
CA VAL A 49 1.73 2.56 4.76
C VAL A 49 0.75 2.59 3.58
N VAL A 50 -0.46 2.09 3.80
CA VAL A 50 -1.56 2.20 2.84
C VAL A 50 -2.69 3.02 3.45
N CYS A 51 -2.93 4.20 2.90
CA CYS A 51 -4.02 5.07 3.31
C CYS A 51 -5.32 4.70 2.60
N MET A 52 -6.42 4.74 3.35
CA MET A 52 -7.77 4.41 2.88
C MET A 52 -8.80 5.33 3.54
N SER A 53 -9.93 5.52 2.88
CA SER A 53 -11.07 6.21 3.48
C SER A 53 -11.88 5.31 4.42
N GLU A 54 -12.63 5.93 5.33
CA GLU A 54 -13.55 5.25 6.26
C GLU A 54 -14.62 4.38 5.55
N THR A 55 -14.90 4.68 4.28
CA THR A 55 -15.88 3.99 3.45
C THR A 55 -15.39 2.66 2.87
N VAL A 56 -14.10 2.32 3.06
CA VAL A 56 -13.54 1.06 2.55
C VAL A 56 -14.02 -0.11 3.42
N PRO A 57 -14.60 -1.18 2.83
CA PRO A 57 -15.02 -2.36 3.58
C PRO A 57 -13.89 -3.01 4.38
N ALA A 58 -14.18 -3.42 5.62
CA ALA A 58 -13.20 -4.01 6.55
C ALA A 58 -12.40 -5.17 5.94
N ASN A 59 -13.06 -6.06 5.20
CA ASN A 59 -12.39 -7.19 4.55
C ASN A 59 -11.28 -6.77 3.55
N LYS A 60 -11.34 -5.55 2.99
CA LYS A 60 -10.27 -5.01 2.13
C LYS A 60 -9.15 -4.35 2.93
N VAL A 61 -9.49 -3.73 4.05
CA VAL A 61 -8.53 -3.19 5.04
C VAL A 61 -7.68 -4.34 5.59
N ASP A 62 -8.34 -5.38 6.10
CA ASP A 62 -7.71 -6.56 6.69
C ASP A 62 -6.81 -7.26 5.69
N ALA A 63 -7.29 -7.48 4.45
CA ALA A 63 -6.51 -8.13 3.39
C ALA A 63 -5.25 -7.36 2.97
N ILE A 64 -5.11 -6.07 3.31
CA ILE A 64 -3.89 -5.29 3.09
C ILE A 64 -3.01 -5.31 4.35
N GLY A 65 -3.59 -5.23 5.53
CA GLY A 65 -2.89 -5.41 6.81
C GLY A 65 -2.20 -6.77 6.90
N GLU A 66 -2.88 -7.85 6.50
CA GLU A 66 -2.35 -9.22 6.46
C GLU A 66 -1.14 -9.37 5.50
N LEU A 67 -0.98 -8.47 4.53
CA LEU A 67 0.16 -8.46 3.62
C LEU A 67 1.39 -7.76 4.23
N GLY A 68 1.28 -7.22 5.44
CA GLY A 68 2.38 -6.60 6.20
C GLY A 68 2.51 -5.10 5.98
N ALA A 69 1.48 -4.43 5.45
CA ALA A 69 1.43 -2.97 5.43
C ALA A 69 0.69 -2.44 6.66
N GLU A 70 1.12 -1.30 7.16
CA GLU A 70 0.34 -0.48 8.07
C GLU A 70 -0.83 0.14 7.29
N VAL A 71 -2.05 0.05 7.83
CA VAL A 71 -3.22 0.66 7.20
C VAL A 71 -3.64 1.87 8.02
N VAL A 72 -3.70 3.03 7.37
CA VAL A 72 -4.17 4.28 7.97
C VAL A 72 -5.55 4.58 7.38
N ILE A 73 -6.55 4.71 8.25
CA ILE A 73 -7.91 5.10 7.87
C ILE A 73 -8.05 6.59 8.14
N GLU A 74 -8.18 7.38 7.08
CA GLU A 74 -8.32 8.83 7.17
C GLU A 74 -9.22 9.35 6.06
N GLY A 75 -10.08 10.32 6.39
CA GLY A 75 -11.02 10.90 5.45
C GLY A 75 -12.24 10.02 5.14
N LYS A 76 -13.33 10.67 4.75
CA LYS A 76 -14.58 10.01 4.33
C LYS A 76 -14.53 9.63 2.85
N THR A 77 -13.73 10.33 2.06
CA THR A 77 -13.53 10.10 0.62
C THR A 77 -12.09 9.71 0.31
N TYR A 78 -11.87 9.18 -0.89
CA TYR A 78 -10.54 8.84 -1.38
C TYR A 78 -9.62 10.08 -1.47
N ASP A 79 -10.16 11.21 -1.88
CA ASP A 79 -9.40 12.47 -1.97
C ASP A 79 -8.94 12.93 -0.59
N GLN A 80 -9.81 12.84 0.42
CA GLN A 80 -9.45 13.13 1.80
C GLN A 80 -8.42 12.15 2.36
N ALA A 81 -8.43 10.89 1.93
CA ALA A 81 -7.39 9.91 2.29
C ALA A 81 -6.03 10.18 1.61
N THR A 82 -5.95 11.17 0.71
CA THR A 82 -4.73 11.56 -0.02
C THR A 82 -4.07 12.82 0.52
N GLU A 83 -4.78 13.61 1.33
CA GLU A 83 -4.27 14.81 2.01
C GLU A 83 -3.36 14.43 3.19
#